data_AF-A0A3D4E8R6-F1
#
_entry.id   AF-A0A3D4E8R6-F1
#
_cell.length_a   1.000
_cell.length_b   1.000
_cell.length_c   1.000
_cell.angle_alpha   90.00
_cell.angle_beta   90.00
_cell.angle_gamma   90.00
#
_symmetry.space_group_name_H-M   'P 1'
#
loop_
_entity.id
_entity.type
_entity.pdbx_description
1 polymer ?
#
loop_
_entity_poly.entity_id
_entity_poly.type
_entity_poly.pdbx_seq_one_letter_code
_entity_poly.pdbx_strand_id
1 'polypeptide(L)'
;MRIHKNVKSLFYSSAALAALLLPARATAAPQGGVVSAGQATISYNAAKTDIVQSSNKAIIDWQSFDISAGEHTQFHQPSSSSITLNRVHDSKASEINGKLTANGHVMVINQSGVVFGAGSQVDVGSLTVTSADIDNADFMGGTYDFKHQGDKDAAIINKGQISVKDAGLVNLVAPHVENDGVIVAKMGKIHLASADSFTLDMAGDGLT
;
A
#
# COMPACT_ATOMS: atom_id res chain seq x y z
N MET A 1 17.65 -82.80 23.35
CA MET A 1 17.18 -82.31 22.02
C MET A 1 16.64 -80.91 22.20
N ARG A 2 17.43 -79.88 21.87
CA ARG A 2 17.02 -78.46 21.94
C ARG A 2 17.48 -77.80 20.64
N ILE A 3 16.52 -77.19 19.96
CA ILE A 3 16.55 -76.74 18.57
C ILE A 3 16.43 -75.21 18.57
N HIS A 4 17.07 -74.58 17.55
CA HIS A 4 16.84 -73.21 16.98
C HIS A 4 17.43 -71.99 17.72
N LYS A 5 17.87 -70.90 17.06
CA LYS A 5 17.98 -70.49 15.63
C LYS A 5 18.97 -69.30 15.57
N ASN A 6 19.81 -69.24 14.53
CA ASN A 6 20.66 -68.07 14.26
C ASN A 6 19.83 -66.90 13.72
N VAL A 7 19.91 -65.74 14.37
CA VAL A 7 19.31 -64.48 13.90
C VAL A 7 20.36 -63.73 13.09
N LYS A 8 20.12 -63.55 11.79
CA LYS A 8 20.91 -62.65 10.93
C LYS A 8 20.36 -61.23 11.07
N SER A 9 21.18 -60.29 11.51
CA SER A 9 20.84 -58.86 11.55
C SER A 9 20.90 -58.26 10.15
N LEU A 10 19.82 -57.56 9.77
CA LEU A 10 19.71 -56.81 8.52
C LEU A 10 19.95 -55.32 8.84
N PHE A 11 21.02 -54.74 8.32
CA PHE A 11 21.29 -53.30 8.45
C PHE A 11 20.48 -52.54 7.39
N TYR A 12 19.56 -51.67 7.82
CA TYR A 12 18.91 -50.69 6.96
C TYR A 12 19.73 -49.39 6.99
N SER A 13 20.37 -49.05 5.88
CA SER A 13 21.02 -47.74 5.70
C SER A 13 19.97 -46.71 5.28
N SER A 14 19.59 -45.83 6.21
CA SER A 14 18.76 -44.66 5.90
C SER A 14 19.59 -43.57 5.23
N ALA A 15 19.33 -43.29 3.95
CA ALA A 15 19.86 -42.11 3.28
C ALA A 15 19.06 -40.87 3.74
N ALA A 16 19.71 -39.97 4.48
CA ALA A 16 19.12 -38.68 4.84
C ALA A 16 19.18 -37.74 3.63
N LEU A 17 18.01 -37.41 3.07
CA LEU A 17 17.88 -36.42 2.00
C LEU A 17 17.85 -35.02 2.64
N ALA A 18 18.97 -34.30 2.61
CA ALA A 18 19.02 -32.90 3.05
C ALA A 18 18.35 -32.02 1.98
N ALA A 19 17.13 -31.55 2.25
CA ALA A 19 16.49 -30.54 1.43
C ALA A 19 17.18 -29.19 1.65
N LEU A 20 17.87 -28.67 0.62
CA LEU A 20 18.34 -27.29 0.60
C LEU A 20 17.11 -26.36 0.58
N LEU A 21 16.80 -25.75 1.73
CA LEU A 21 15.91 -24.60 1.80
C LEU A 21 16.67 -23.38 1.27
N LEU A 22 16.44 -23.02 0.02
CA LEU A 22 16.87 -21.71 -0.49
C LEU A 22 16.07 -20.63 0.25
N PRO A 23 16.70 -19.56 0.75
CA PRO A 23 15.97 -18.48 1.38
C PRO A 23 15.04 -17.84 0.34
N ALA A 24 13.72 -17.92 0.56
CA ALA A 24 12.77 -17.11 -0.17
C ALA A 24 13.11 -15.65 0.13
N ARG A 25 13.48 -14.89 -0.89
CA ARG A 25 13.57 -13.44 -0.75
C ARG A 25 12.15 -12.94 -0.50
N ALA A 26 11.86 -12.53 0.74
CA ALA A 26 10.65 -11.79 1.04
C ALA A 26 10.75 -10.46 0.29
N THR A 27 10.00 -10.33 -0.79
CA THR A 27 9.82 -9.07 -1.52
C THR A 27 8.87 -8.22 -0.69
N ALA A 28 9.31 -7.09 -0.16
CA ALA A 28 8.46 -6.16 0.60
C ALA A 28 7.74 -5.18 -0.35
N ALA A 29 7.16 -5.76 -1.41
CA ALA A 29 6.16 -5.17 -2.29
C ALA A 29 4.77 -5.29 -1.63
N PRO A 30 3.73 -4.58 -2.12
CA PRO A 30 2.38 -4.73 -1.56
C PRO A 30 1.92 -6.19 -1.60
N GLN A 31 1.32 -6.70 -0.52
CA GLN A 31 0.96 -8.11 -0.38
C GLN A 31 -0.53 -8.31 -0.12
N GLY A 32 -1.05 -9.44 -0.59
CA GLY A 32 -2.40 -9.88 -0.30
C GLY A 32 -3.51 -9.02 -0.91
N GLY A 33 -3.23 -8.29 -1.98
CA GLY A 33 -4.19 -7.40 -2.64
C GLY A 33 -5.44 -8.13 -3.15
N VAL A 34 -6.61 -7.65 -2.73
CA VAL A 34 -7.93 -8.12 -3.16
C VAL A 34 -8.75 -6.92 -3.63
N VAL A 35 -9.28 -6.98 -4.85
CA VAL A 35 -10.17 -5.93 -5.38
C VAL A 35 -11.56 -6.15 -4.79
N SER A 36 -11.99 -5.27 -3.87
CA SER A 36 -13.28 -5.39 -3.17
C SER A 36 -14.40 -4.55 -3.79
N ALA A 37 -14.06 -3.55 -4.60
CA ALA A 37 -15.02 -2.79 -5.40
C ALA A 37 -14.38 -2.23 -6.68
N GLY A 38 -15.20 -2.00 -7.72
CA GLY A 38 -14.72 -1.58 -9.04
C GLY A 38 -14.09 -2.72 -9.83
N GLN A 39 -13.23 -2.38 -10.79
CA GLN A 39 -12.48 -3.35 -11.59
C GLN A 39 -11.00 -2.94 -11.68
N ALA A 40 -10.14 -3.82 -11.20
CA ALA A 40 -8.70 -3.74 -11.36
C ALA A 40 -8.09 -5.15 -11.42
N THR A 41 -6.89 -5.26 -11.97
CA THR A 41 -6.06 -6.46 -11.89
C THR A 41 -4.73 -6.10 -11.25
N ILE A 42 -4.16 -7.05 -10.50
CA ILE A 42 -2.88 -6.88 -9.81
C ILE A 42 -1.94 -7.94 -10.36
N SER A 43 -0.75 -7.53 -10.78
CA SER A 43 0.28 -8.42 -11.30
C SER A 43 1.64 -8.09 -10.70
N TYR A 44 2.39 -9.14 -10.37
CA TYR A 44 3.72 -9.02 -9.77
C TYR A 44 4.75 -9.49 -10.79
N ASN A 45 5.75 -8.65 -11.06
CA ASN A 45 6.87 -8.95 -11.95
C ASN A 45 8.18 -8.51 -11.31
N ALA A 46 8.87 -9.46 -10.68
CA ALA A 46 10.10 -9.22 -9.95
C ALA A 46 9.93 -8.08 -8.92
N ALA A 47 10.62 -6.95 -9.11
CA ALA A 47 10.55 -5.78 -8.24
C ALA A 47 9.40 -4.81 -8.59
N LYS A 48 8.48 -5.20 -9.48
CA LYS A 48 7.40 -4.34 -9.96
C LYS A 48 6.03 -4.94 -9.62
N THR A 49 5.14 -4.11 -9.08
CA THR A 49 3.72 -4.41 -8.90
C THR A 49 2.93 -3.52 -9.85
N ASP A 50 2.34 -4.11 -10.88
CA ASP A 50 1.49 -3.42 -11.85
C ASP A 50 0.02 -3.62 -11.48
N ILE A 51 -0.70 -2.50 -11.32
CA ILE A 51 -2.13 -2.45 -11.01
C ILE A 51 -2.83 -1.80 -12.20
N VAL A 52 -3.62 -2.59 -12.93
CA VAL A 52 -4.36 -2.11 -14.11
C VAL A 52 -5.82 -1.98 -13.73
N GLN A 53 -6.27 -0.73 -13.56
CA GLN A 53 -7.64 -0.39 -13.23
C GLN A 53 -8.44 -0.12 -14.52
N SER A 54 -9.63 -0.71 -14.62
CA SER A 54 -10.54 -0.54 -15.76
C SER A 54 -11.84 0.20 -15.42
N SER A 55 -12.13 0.43 -14.14
CA SER A 55 -13.22 1.31 -13.66
C SER A 55 -12.71 2.70 -13.29
N ASN A 56 -13.60 3.71 -13.22
CA ASN A 56 -13.21 5.06 -12.75
C ASN A 56 -12.83 5.10 -11.26
N LYS A 57 -13.41 4.20 -10.46
CA LYS A 57 -13.13 4.03 -9.02
C LYS A 57 -12.87 2.54 -8.75
N ALA A 58 -11.86 2.22 -7.96
CA ALA A 58 -11.65 0.88 -7.44
C ALA A 58 -11.18 0.94 -5.98
N ILE A 59 -11.52 -0.10 -5.22
CA ILE A 59 -11.02 -0.34 -3.87
C ILE A 59 -10.21 -1.63 -3.90
N ILE A 60 -8.99 -1.55 -3.38
CA ILE A 60 -8.10 -2.68 -3.20
C ILE A 60 -7.77 -2.77 -1.71
N ASP A 61 -8.20 -3.87 -1.09
CA ASP A 61 -7.83 -4.22 0.27
C ASP A 61 -6.50 -4.99 0.24
N TRP A 62 -5.56 -4.58 1.08
CA TRP A 62 -4.20 -5.10 1.15
C TRP A 62 -3.94 -5.71 2.51
N GLN A 63 -3.22 -6.84 2.56
CA GLN A 63 -2.67 -7.32 3.81
C GLN A 63 -1.57 -6.38 4.29
N SER A 64 -0.66 -5.98 3.40
CA SER A 64 0.30 -4.90 3.64
C SER A 64 0.52 -4.10 2.36
N PHE A 65 0.85 -2.82 2.49
CA PHE A 65 1.18 -1.95 1.35
C PHE A 65 2.52 -1.28 1.62
N ASP A 66 3.58 -2.02 1.36
CA ASP A 66 4.98 -1.57 1.46
C ASP A 66 5.58 -1.53 0.05
N ILE A 67 6.56 -0.66 -0.15
CA ILE A 67 7.32 -0.61 -1.41
C ILE A 67 8.79 -0.46 -1.04
N SER A 68 9.58 -1.50 -1.17
CA SER A 68 11.00 -1.46 -0.79
C SER A 68 11.85 -0.62 -1.74
N ALA A 69 13.04 -0.23 -1.28
CA ALA A 69 14.02 0.42 -2.14
C ALA A 69 14.35 -0.47 -3.36
N GLY A 70 14.25 0.10 -4.56
CA GLY A 70 14.41 -0.64 -5.83
C GLY A 70 13.13 -1.29 -6.35
N GLU A 71 12.04 -1.30 -5.57
CA GLU A 71 10.72 -1.75 -6.03
C GLU A 71 9.88 -0.60 -6.57
N HIS A 72 8.88 -0.96 -7.39
CA HIS A 72 8.01 -0.01 -8.08
C HIS A 72 6.58 -0.53 -8.11
N THR A 73 5.66 0.20 -7.47
CA THR A 73 4.22 0.01 -7.65
C THR A 73 3.68 1.02 -8.66
N GLN A 74 3.05 0.54 -9.72
CA GLN A 74 2.53 1.35 -10.81
C GLN A 74 1.03 1.12 -11.01
N PHE A 75 0.26 2.20 -10.94
CA PHE A 75 -1.16 2.21 -11.27
C PHE A 75 -1.36 2.72 -12.70
N HIS A 76 -2.07 1.93 -13.50
CA HIS A 76 -2.56 2.30 -14.83
C HIS A 76 -4.08 2.44 -14.73
N GLN A 77 -4.55 3.68 -14.70
CA GLN A 77 -5.96 4.01 -14.48
C GLN A 77 -6.60 4.53 -15.79
N PRO A 78 -7.92 4.45 -15.96
CA PRO A 78 -8.57 4.86 -17.22
C PRO A 78 -8.37 6.32 -17.60
N SER A 79 -8.25 7.21 -16.63
CA SER A 79 -8.06 8.65 -16.83
C SER A 79 -7.29 9.28 -15.66
N SER A 80 -6.86 10.53 -15.83
CA SER A 80 -6.27 11.32 -14.75
C SER A 80 -7.23 11.61 -13.59
N SER A 81 -8.53 11.54 -13.82
CA SER A 81 -9.58 11.72 -12.81
C SER A 81 -10.01 10.41 -12.13
N SER A 82 -9.48 9.27 -12.59
CA SER A 82 -9.78 7.97 -11.99
C SER A 82 -9.06 7.85 -10.65
N ILE A 83 -9.65 7.13 -9.70
CA ILE A 83 -9.13 6.98 -8.34
C ILE A 83 -9.07 5.52 -7.90
N THR A 84 -7.99 5.17 -7.21
CA THR A 84 -7.83 3.88 -6.53
C THR A 84 -7.70 4.11 -5.03
N LEU A 85 -8.56 3.49 -4.25
CA LEU A 85 -8.43 3.39 -2.80
C LEU A 85 -7.63 2.13 -2.44
N ASN A 86 -6.48 2.29 -1.79
CA ASN A 86 -5.70 1.21 -1.22
C ASN A 86 -5.93 1.22 0.28
N ARG A 87 -6.64 0.23 0.81
CA ARG A 87 -6.90 0.08 2.25
C ARG A 87 -6.03 -1.03 2.81
N VAL A 88 -5.24 -0.72 3.83
CA VAL A 88 -4.31 -1.66 4.48
C VAL A 88 -4.95 -2.22 5.74
N HIS A 89 -4.87 -3.54 5.90
CA HIS A 89 -5.39 -4.27 7.05
C HIS A 89 -4.29 -4.78 8.01
N ASP A 90 -3.02 -4.43 7.76
CA ASP A 90 -1.93 -4.67 8.71
C ASP A 90 -2.09 -3.75 9.93
N SER A 91 -1.59 -4.22 11.07
CA SER A 91 -1.39 -3.46 12.31
C SER A 91 -0.11 -2.61 12.31
N LYS A 92 0.55 -2.51 11.14
CA LYS A 92 1.82 -1.80 10.96
C LYS A 92 1.65 -0.68 9.97
N ALA A 93 2.37 0.41 10.22
CA ALA A 93 2.48 1.49 9.26
C ALA A 93 3.05 0.99 7.93
N SER A 94 2.57 1.56 6.83
CA SER A 94 3.09 1.31 5.49
C SER A 94 4.47 1.95 5.32
N GLU A 95 5.44 1.20 4.82
CA GLU A 95 6.77 1.69 4.50
C GLU A 95 6.97 1.85 2.98
N ILE A 96 6.99 3.10 2.52
CA ILE A 96 7.18 3.45 1.12
C ILE A 96 8.61 3.95 0.94
N ASN A 97 9.51 3.04 0.57
CA ASN A 97 10.94 3.30 0.34
C ASN A 97 11.33 3.28 -1.14
N GLY A 98 10.46 2.78 -2.02
CA GLY A 98 10.66 2.68 -3.47
C GLY A 98 9.86 3.69 -4.27
N LYS A 99 9.37 3.25 -5.44
CA LYS A 99 8.62 4.10 -6.39
C LYS A 99 7.13 3.80 -6.35
N LEU A 100 6.32 4.85 -6.29
CA LEU A 100 4.87 4.79 -6.47
C LEU A 100 4.48 5.72 -7.62
N THR A 101 3.92 5.19 -8.69
CA THR A 101 3.51 6.02 -9.85
C THR A 101 2.09 5.75 -10.29
N ALA A 102 1.38 6.79 -10.71
CA ALA A 102 0.03 6.67 -11.26
C ALA A 102 -0.26 7.80 -12.26
N ASN A 103 -1.11 7.55 -13.24
CA ASN A 103 -1.63 8.60 -14.12
C ASN A 103 -2.82 9.37 -13.51
N GLY A 104 -3.52 8.78 -12.54
CA GLY A 104 -4.66 9.39 -11.82
C GLY A 104 -4.44 9.48 -10.31
N HIS A 105 -5.53 9.43 -9.55
CA HIS A 105 -5.52 9.62 -8.10
C HIS A 105 -5.21 8.31 -7.39
N VAL A 106 -4.32 8.36 -6.40
CA VAL A 106 -4.05 7.26 -5.47
C VAL A 106 -4.42 7.70 -4.07
N MET A 107 -5.23 6.90 -3.40
CA MET A 107 -5.56 7.05 -1.98
C MET A 107 -4.99 5.86 -1.21
N VAL A 108 -4.33 6.13 -0.09
CA VAL A 108 -3.76 5.11 0.81
C VAL A 108 -4.33 5.32 2.20
N ILE A 109 -4.98 4.30 2.73
CA ILE A 109 -5.49 4.24 4.09
C ILE A 109 -4.72 3.19 4.84
N ASN A 110 -4.05 3.59 5.92
CA ASN A 110 -3.44 2.68 6.87
C ASN A 110 -3.62 3.24 8.28
N GLN A 111 -4.43 2.58 9.10
CA GLN A 111 -4.79 3.06 10.44
C GLN A 111 -3.59 3.22 11.37
N SER A 112 -2.49 2.51 11.13
CA SER A 112 -1.26 2.63 11.91
C SER A 112 -0.26 3.66 11.34
N GLY A 113 -0.58 4.28 10.20
CA GLY A 113 0.21 5.36 9.60
C GLY A 113 0.98 4.97 8.33
N VAL A 114 1.72 5.92 7.77
CA VAL A 114 2.48 5.75 6.52
C VAL A 114 3.80 6.52 6.60
N VAL A 115 4.90 5.87 6.24
CA VAL A 115 6.22 6.49 6.17
C VAL A 115 6.75 6.44 4.74
N PHE A 116 7.01 7.61 4.16
CA PHE A 116 7.77 7.74 2.91
C PHE A 116 9.24 7.93 3.24
N GLY A 117 10.07 6.92 2.95
CA GLY A 117 11.51 6.96 3.24
C GLY A 117 12.28 7.96 2.39
N ALA A 118 13.51 8.29 2.78
CA ALA A 118 14.33 9.32 2.14
C ALA A 118 14.65 9.07 0.65
N GLY A 119 14.67 7.81 0.22
CA GLY A 119 14.87 7.41 -1.18
C GLY A 119 13.58 7.28 -2.00
N SER A 120 12.42 7.43 -1.36
CA SER A 120 11.12 7.19 -1.99
C SER A 120 10.77 8.26 -3.01
N GLN A 121 10.09 7.84 -4.08
CA GLN A 121 9.63 8.71 -5.16
C GLN A 121 8.17 8.40 -5.46
N VAL A 122 7.30 9.37 -5.21
CA VAL A 122 5.88 9.30 -5.54
C VAL A 122 5.61 10.27 -6.70
N ASP A 123 5.09 9.78 -7.82
CA ASP A 123 4.67 10.58 -8.98
C ASP A 123 3.28 10.13 -9.45
N VAL A 124 2.25 10.86 -9.02
CA VAL A 124 0.83 10.49 -9.24
C VAL A 124 0.02 11.66 -9.78
N GLY A 125 -1.21 11.42 -10.26
CA GLY A 125 -2.14 12.50 -10.62
C GLY A 125 -2.57 13.33 -9.41
N SER A 126 -2.89 12.67 -8.30
CA SER A 126 -3.07 13.26 -6.97
C SER A 126 -2.89 12.19 -5.91
N LEU A 127 -2.58 12.60 -4.69
CA LEU A 127 -2.32 11.71 -3.57
C LEU A 127 -3.20 12.08 -2.38
N THR A 128 -3.86 11.10 -1.78
CA THR A 128 -4.41 11.22 -0.43
C THR A 128 -3.86 10.11 0.44
N VAL A 129 -3.30 10.44 1.59
CA VAL A 129 -2.79 9.49 2.58
C VAL A 129 -3.45 9.81 3.90
N THR A 130 -4.03 8.79 4.53
CA THR A 130 -4.75 8.99 5.79
C THR A 130 -4.67 7.78 6.72
N SER A 131 -4.74 8.02 8.02
CA SER A 131 -5.01 6.97 9.00
C SER A 131 -6.51 6.75 9.27
N ALA A 132 -7.36 7.74 9.00
CA ALA A 132 -8.81 7.60 9.06
C ALA A 132 -9.35 6.81 7.85
N ASP A 133 -10.35 5.96 8.07
CA ASP A 133 -11.01 5.13 7.06
C ASP A 133 -12.39 5.68 6.65
N ILE A 134 -12.86 5.21 5.51
CA ILE A 134 -14.09 5.60 4.81
C ILE A 134 -14.89 4.35 4.46
N ASP A 135 -16.22 4.43 4.47
CA ASP A 135 -17.06 3.32 4.01
C ASP A 135 -16.90 3.10 2.50
N ASN A 136 -16.90 1.84 2.07
CA ASN A 136 -16.87 1.50 0.64
C ASN A 136 -17.99 2.16 -0.15
N ALA A 137 -19.19 2.24 0.43
CA ALA A 137 -20.34 2.87 -0.20
C ALA A 137 -20.14 4.37 -0.42
N ASP A 138 -19.57 5.07 0.56
CA ASP A 138 -19.29 6.50 0.50
C ASP A 138 -18.24 6.79 -0.59
N PHE A 139 -17.10 6.07 -0.54
CA PHE A 139 -16.04 6.21 -1.55
C PHE A 139 -16.55 5.96 -2.99
N MET A 140 -17.29 4.86 -3.18
CA MET A 140 -17.84 4.49 -4.49
C MET A 140 -18.94 5.46 -4.94
N GLY A 141 -19.71 6.01 -4.00
CA GLY A 141 -20.71 7.06 -4.24
C GLY A 141 -20.12 8.45 -4.52
N GLY A 142 -18.83 8.65 -4.21
CA GLY A 142 -18.15 9.95 -4.39
C GLY A 142 -18.32 10.91 -3.22
N THR A 143 -18.82 10.44 -2.09
CA THR A 143 -18.83 11.16 -0.82
C THR A 143 -17.57 10.77 -0.07
N TYR A 144 -16.65 11.70 0.18
CA TYR A 144 -15.37 11.39 0.82
C TYR A 144 -15.38 11.77 2.30
N ASP A 145 -16.14 11.03 3.10
CA ASP A 145 -16.30 11.22 4.55
C ASP A 145 -15.48 10.18 5.34
N PHE A 146 -14.34 10.59 5.89
CA PHE A 146 -13.42 9.74 6.64
C PHE A 146 -13.75 9.80 8.13
N LYS A 147 -14.78 9.06 8.51
CA LYS A 147 -15.36 9.07 9.87
C LYS A 147 -14.81 7.99 10.80
N HIS A 148 -14.08 7.01 10.26
CA HIS A 148 -13.54 5.90 11.05
C HIS A 148 -12.11 6.22 11.48
N GLN A 149 -11.92 6.58 12.74
CA GLN A 149 -10.61 7.04 13.24
C GLN A 149 -9.54 5.93 13.16
N GLY A 150 -8.30 6.33 12.86
CA GLY A 150 -7.14 5.45 12.93
C GLY A 150 -6.55 5.34 14.35
N ASP A 151 -5.36 4.75 14.46
CA ASP A 151 -4.64 4.69 15.73
C ASP A 151 -4.27 6.10 16.20
N LYS A 152 -4.38 6.35 17.51
CA LYS A 152 -4.07 7.65 18.14
C LYS A 152 -2.63 8.13 17.91
N ASP A 153 -1.70 7.20 17.72
CA ASP A 153 -0.28 7.47 17.50
C ASP A 153 0.10 7.35 16.02
N ALA A 154 -0.89 7.17 15.13
CA ALA A 154 -0.65 7.06 13.69
C ALA A 154 0.00 8.34 13.17
N ALA A 155 1.05 8.14 12.39
CA ALA A 155 1.81 9.23 11.79
C ALA A 155 1.90 9.06 10.28
N ILE A 156 1.81 10.18 9.57
CA ILE A 156 2.22 10.28 8.17
C ILE A 156 3.50 11.07 8.11
N ILE A 157 4.60 10.42 7.75
CA ILE A 157 5.93 11.04 7.74
C ILE A 157 6.48 10.98 6.32
N ASN A 158 6.67 12.14 5.69
CA ASN A 158 7.35 12.22 4.41
C ASN A 158 8.82 12.63 4.59
N LYS A 159 9.74 11.73 4.27
CA LYS A 159 11.19 12.00 4.16
C LYS A 159 11.68 12.01 2.71
N GLY A 160 10.83 11.60 1.76
CA GLY A 160 11.18 11.43 0.35
C GLY A 160 10.66 12.55 -0.54
N GLN A 161 10.39 12.21 -1.79
CA GLN A 161 9.84 13.14 -2.77
C GLN A 161 8.43 12.71 -3.19
N ILE A 162 7.46 13.60 -2.98
CA ILE A 162 6.09 13.47 -3.47
C ILE A 162 5.88 14.53 -4.55
N SER A 163 5.53 14.10 -5.76
CA SER A 163 5.15 14.98 -6.85
C SER A 163 3.76 14.58 -7.36
N VAL A 164 2.93 15.58 -7.61
CA VAL A 164 1.66 15.39 -8.32
C VAL A 164 1.65 16.12 -9.66
N LYS A 165 0.81 15.68 -10.60
CA LYS A 165 0.62 16.34 -11.89
C LYS A 165 0.01 17.75 -11.70
N ASP A 166 0.04 18.56 -12.75
CA ASP A 166 -0.47 19.93 -12.71
C ASP A 166 -1.94 19.95 -12.23
N ALA A 167 -2.25 20.90 -11.35
CA ALA A 167 -3.53 21.01 -10.63
C ALA A 167 -3.90 19.81 -9.73
N GLY A 168 -2.98 18.87 -9.51
CA GLY A 168 -3.16 17.75 -8.60
C GLY A 168 -3.17 18.17 -7.13
N LEU A 169 -3.75 17.31 -6.29
CA LEU A 169 -3.86 17.51 -4.85
C LEU A 169 -2.94 16.55 -4.09
N VAL A 170 -2.38 17.03 -2.97
CA VAL A 170 -1.76 16.18 -1.95
C VAL A 170 -2.47 16.43 -0.63
N ASN A 171 -3.13 15.41 -0.08
CA ASN A 171 -3.74 15.46 1.26
C ASN A 171 -3.03 14.44 2.15
N LEU A 172 -2.38 14.89 3.22
CA LEU A 172 -1.80 14.04 4.25
C LEU A 172 -2.55 14.34 5.57
N VAL A 173 -3.34 13.38 6.05
CA VAL A 173 -4.22 13.59 7.21
C VAL A 173 -4.12 12.44 8.21
N ALA A 174 -3.64 12.71 9.42
CA ALA A 174 -3.54 11.75 10.52
C ALA A 174 -3.40 12.52 11.84
N PRO A 175 -3.49 11.89 13.01
CA PRO A 175 -3.17 12.55 14.28
C PRO A 175 -1.81 13.26 14.27
N HIS A 176 -0.81 12.66 13.61
CA HIS A 176 0.51 13.26 13.42
C HIS A 176 0.89 13.32 11.93
N VAL A 177 1.33 14.48 11.45
CA VAL A 177 1.81 14.66 10.07
C VAL A 177 3.14 15.43 10.09
N GLU A 178 4.16 14.84 9.48
CA GLU A 178 5.49 15.42 9.35
C GLU A 178 5.97 15.39 7.90
N ASN A 179 6.66 16.45 7.49
CA ASN A 179 7.34 16.52 6.20
C ASN A 179 8.78 17.00 6.39
N ASP A 180 9.71 16.06 6.32
CA ASP A 180 11.16 16.27 6.24
C ASP A 180 11.68 16.21 4.80
N GLY A 181 10.83 15.81 3.85
CA GLY A 181 11.12 15.69 2.44
C GLY A 181 10.59 16.87 1.61
N VAL A 182 10.28 16.59 0.34
CA VAL A 182 9.75 17.58 -0.61
C VAL A 182 8.40 17.14 -1.15
N ILE A 183 7.44 18.06 -1.19
CA ILE A 183 6.16 17.89 -1.85
C ILE A 183 6.03 18.94 -2.95
N VAL A 184 5.73 18.51 -4.18
CA VAL A 184 5.58 19.37 -5.36
C VAL A 184 4.19 19.21 -5.95
N ALA A 185 3.40 20.28 -5.94
CA ALA A 185 2.09 20.36 -6.58
C ALA A 185 1.97 21.65 -7.42
N LYS A 186 2.28 21.57 -8.71
CA LYS A 186 2.23 22.75 -9.60
C LYS A 186 0.78 23.14 -9.88
N MET A 187 0.42 24.39 -9.60
CA MET A 187 -0.97 24.89 -9.71
C MET A 187 -1.99 24.04 -8.92
N GLY A 188 -1.51 23.22 -8.00
CA GLY A 188 -2.28 22.31 -7.18
C GLY A 188 -2.39 22.81 -5.74
N LYS A 189 -2.84 21.93 -4.85
CA LYS A 189 -2.90 22.21 -3.41
C LYS A 189 -2.22 21.10 -2.62
N ILE A 190 -1.62 21.50 -1.50
CA ILE A 190 -0.99 20.60 -0.53
C ILE A 190 -1.64 20.88 0.83
N HIS A 191 -2.26 19.87 1.42
CA HIS A 191 -2.84 19.92 2.75
C HIS A 191 -2.12 18.92 3.65
N LEU A 192 -1.58 19.42 4.76
CA LEU A 192 -1.05 18.63 5.87
C LEU A 192 -1.93 18.98 7.07
N ALA A 193 -2.71 18.04 7.56
CA ALA A 193 -3.68 18.29 8.63
C ALA A 193 -3.56 17.25 9.73
N SER A 194 -3.61 17.73 10.98
CA SER A 194 -3.78 16.88 12.16
C SER A 194 -5.28 16.76 12.45
N ALA A 195 -5.85 15.58 12.25
CA ALA A 195 -7.26 15.29 12.50
C ALA A 195 -7.49 13.79 12.69
N ASP A 196 -8.46 13.44 13.51
CA ASP A 196 -8.90 12.04 13.70
C ASP A 196 -9.91 11.59 12.62
N SER A 197 -10.64 12.55 12.03
CA SER A 197 -11.65 12.37 10.99
C SER A 197 -11.80 13.65 10.16
N PHE A 198 -12.24 13.55 8.91
CA PHE A 198 -12.41 14.72 8.02
C PHE A 198 -13.31 14.40 6.82
N THR A 199 -13.85 15.44 6.18
CA THR A 199 -14.41 15.33 4.82
C THR A 199 -13.46 15.93 3.80
N LEU A 200 -13.36 15.30 2.63
CA LEU A 200 -12.57 15.78 1.50
C LEU A 200 -13.48 16.24 0.35
N ASP A 201 -13.39 17.52 -0.02
CA ASP A 201 -13.98 18.00 -1.26
C ASP A 201 -12.95 17.93 -2.40
N MET A 202 -13.13 16.98 -3.32
CA MET A 202 -12.24 16.83 -4.49
C MET A 202 -12.49 17.89 -5.57
N ALA A 203 -13.59 18.65 -5.51
CA ALA A 203 -13.95 19.69 -6.47
C ALA A 203 -13.70 21.12 -5.97
N GLY A 204 -13.39 21.31 -4.68
CA GLY A 204 -13.47 22.61 -3.99
C GLY A 204 -12.25 23.05 -3.18
N ASP A 205 -12.52 23.80 -2.11
CA ASP A 205 -11.56 24.59 -1.34
C ASP A 205 -10.65 23.75 -0.44
N GLY A 206 -11.05 22.55 -0.01
CA GLY A 206 -10.14 21.56 0.55
C GLY A 206 -10.76 20.57 1.54
N LEU A 207 -10.18 20.53 2.75
CA LEU A 207 -10.56 19.64 3.86
C LEU A 207 -11.50 20.40 4.81
N THR A 208 -12.53 19.73 5.32
CA THR A 208 -13.45 20.27 6.34
C THR A 208 -13.63 19.31 7.50
#